data_AF-A0A3D0RJG0-F1
#
_entry.id   AF-A0A3D0RJG0-F1
#
_cell.length_a   1.000
_cell.length_b   1.000
_cell.length_c   1.000
_cell.angle_alpha   90.00
_cell.angle_beta   90.00
_cell.angle_gamma   90.00
#
_symmetry.space_group_name_H-M   'P 1'
#
loop_
_entity.id
_entity.type
_entity.pdbx_description
1 polymer ?
#
loop_
_entity_poly.entity_id
_entity_poly.type
_entity_poly.pdbx_seq_one_letter_code
_entity_poly.pdbx_strand_id
1 'polypeptide(L)'
;TDVDSKNKIILIRKAKGGKDRVVMLSPLLLESLRHYYKIYQPEEYLIEGQGGGVYSEKSVQVIVKNAALKAGITKKVTPHTLRHSFATHLLENGTDIRYIQELLGHKSVNTTEIYTHVTDIAKSKIKSPLDLL
;
A
#
# COMPACT_ATOMS: atom_id res chain seq x y z
N THR A 1 17.85 -6.66 -7.71
CA THR A 1 16.46 -6.34 -8.11
C THR A 1 15.71 -5.85 -6.89
N ASP A 2 14.64 -5.08 -7.05
CA ASP A 2 13.90 -4.50 -5.90
C ASP A 2 12.88 -5.47 -5.27
N VAL A 3 12.60 -6.59 -5.92
CA VAL A 3 11.72 -7.65 -5.42
C VAL A 3 12.57 -8.76 -4.81
N ASP A 4 12.46 -8.97 -3.50
CA ASP A 4 13.09 -10.09 -2.78
C ASP A 4 12.05 -11.14 -2.42
N SER A 5 11.96 -12.17 -3.26
CA SER A 5 11.00 -13.26 -3.11
C SER A 5 11.32 -14.23 -1.95
N LYS A 6 12.56 -14.24 -1.46
CA LYS A 6 13.02 -15.10 -0.36
C LYS A 6 12.58 -14.51 0.97
N ASN A 7 12.84 -13.22 1.16
CA ASN A 7 12.48 -12.50 2.38
C ASN A 7 11.06 -11.92 2.35
N LYS A 8 10.33 -12.08 1.24
CA LYS A 8 8.95 -11.57 1.04
C LYS A 8 8.85 -10.06 1.23
N ILE A 9 9.77 -9.34 0.59
CA ILE A 9 9.80 -7.88 0.64
C ILE A 9 9.99 -7.24 -0.73
N ILE A 10 9.55 -5.99 -0.86
CA ILE A 10 9.89 -5.08 -1.97
C ILE A 10 10.65 -3.89 -1.39
N LEU A 11 11.79 -3.56 -1.98
CA LEU A 11 12.58 -2.37 -1.68
C LEU A 11 12.10 -1.20 -2.57
N ILE A 12 11.64 -0.12 -1.94
CA ILE A 12 11.30 1.13 -2.63
C ILE A 12 12.46 2.10 -2.43
N ARG A 13 13.27 2.28 -3.47
CA ARG A 13 14.42 3.18 -3.46
C ARG A 13 14.02 4.65 -3.62
N LYS A 14 14.84 5.56 -3.08
CA LYS A 14 14.71 7.03 -3.25
C LYS A 14 13.27 7.50 -2.99
N ALA A 15 12.65 6.93 -1.98
CA ALA A 15 11.28 7.23 -1.65
C ALA A 15 11.15 8.65 -1.06
N LYS A 16 9.93 9.07 -0.72
CA LYS A 16 9.64 10.45 -0.26
C LYS A 16 10.60 10.86 0.87
N GLY A 17 11.39 11.91 0.63
CA GLY A 17 12.39 12.40 1.58
C GLY A 17 13.78 11.75 1.45
N GLY A 18 14.05 11.06 0.34
CA GLY A 18 15.36 10.47 0.01
C GLY A 18 15.70 9.21 0.80
N LYS A 19 14.71 8.61 1.46
CA LYS A 19 14.89 7.40 2.27
C LYS A 19 14.34 6.19 1.55
N ASP A 20 15.09 5.11 1.60
CA ASP A 20 14.61 3.81 1.14
C ASP A 20 13.61 3.25 2.15
N ARG A 21 12.68 2.41 1.68
CA ARG A 21 11.70 1.75 2.54
C ARG A 21 11.39 0.36 2.03
N VAL A 22 11.11 -0.53 2.97
CA VAL A 22 10.79 -1.92 2.70
C VAL A 22 9.30 -2.13 2.93
N VAL A 23 8.64 -2.78 1.98
CA VAL A 23 7.21 -3.13 2.10
C VAL A 23 7.02 -4.63 1.93
N MET A 24 5.98 -5.17 2.57
CA MET A 24 5.65 -6.59 2.51
C MET A 24 5.27 -7.04 1.09
N LEU A 25 5.69 -8.24 0.72
CA LEU A 25 5.33 -8.90 -0.53
C LEU A 25 4.45 -10.12 -0.23
N SER A 26 3.14 -9.96 -0.44
CA SER A 26 2.20 -11.08 -0.37
C SER A 26 2.53 -12.15 -1.42
N PRO A 27 2.37 -13.46 -1.12
CA PRO A 27 2.51 -14.52 -2.11
C PRO A 27 1.64 -14.30 -3.35
N LEU A 28 0.42 -13.77 -3.18
CA LEU A 28 -0.48 -13.47 -4.30
C LEU A 28 0.07 -12.38 -5.22
N LEU A 29 0.70 -11.36 -4.63
CA LEU A 29 1.35 -10.29 -5.40
C LEU A 29 2.58 -10.83 -6.12
N LEU A 30 3.37 -11.69 -5.47
CA LEU A 30 4.54 -12.32 -6.10
C LEU A 30 4.14 -13.14 -7.33
N GLU A 31 3.06 -13.92 -7.25
CA GLU A 31 2.55 -14.67 -8.40
C GLU A 31 2.06 -13.74 -9.52
N SER A 32 1.34 -12.67 -9.17
CA SER A 32 0.93 -11.64 -10.15
C SER A 32 2.14 -10.99 -10.84
N LEU A 33 3.20 -10.66 -10.09
CA LEU A 33 4.42 -10.06 -10.64
C LEU A 33 5.19 -11.03 -11.54
N ARG A 34 5.23 -12.33 -11.19
CA ARG A 34 5.83 -13.36 -12.05
C ARG A 34 5.06 -13.52 -13.36
N HIS A 35 3.74 -13.51 -13.29
CA HIS A 35 2.90 -13.59 -14.48
C HIS A 35 3.10 -12.36 -15.38
N TYR A 36 3.10 -11.16 -14.78
CA TYR A 36 3.41 -9.92 -15.48
C TYR A 36 4.77 -9.99 -16.18
N TYR A 37 5.83 -10.40 -15.48
CA TYR A 37 7.18 -10.48 -16.04
C TYR A 37 7.27 -11.43 -17.23
N LYS A 38 6.59 -12.58 -17.18
CA LYS A 38 6.56 -13.55 -18.29
C LYS A 38 5.94 -12.98 -19.56
N ILE A 39 4.95 -12.09 -19.44
CA ILE A 39 4.21 -11.51 -20.57
C ILE A 39 4.93 -10.28 -21.12
N TYR A 40 5.31 -9.36 -20.25
CA TYR A 40 5.77 -8.03 -20.67
C TYR A 40 7.29 -7.89 -20.73
N GLN A 41 8.04 -8.75 -20.02
CA GLN A 41 9.51 -8.79 -20.02
C GLN A 41 10.17 -7.40 -19.92
N PRO A 42 9.83 -6.59 -18.90
CA PRO A 42 10.39 -5.25 -18.76
C PRO A 42 11.91 -5.32 -18.51
N GLU A 43 12.64 -4.30 -18.96
CA GLU A 43 14.10 -4.26 -18.95
C GLU A 43 14.68 -3.34 -17.86
N GLU A 44 14.09 -2.16 -17.66
CA GLU A 44 14.62 -1.12 -16.78
C GLU A 44 13.83 -0.99 -15.47
N TYR A 45 12.50 -0.97 -15.54
CA TYR A 45 11.63 -0.78 -14.38
C TYR A 45 10.81 -2.03 -14.07
N LEU A 46 10.40 -2.20 -12.80
CA LEU A 46 9.54 -3.34 -12.44
C LEU A 46 8.21 -3.33 -13.19
N ILE A 47 7.68 -2.14 -13.49
CA ILE A 47 6.51 -1.95 -14.33
C ILE A 47 6.79 -0.77 -15.24
N GLU A 48 6.74 -1.01 -16.55
CA GLU A 48 7.05 -0.01 -17.57
C GLU A 48 5.79 0.59 -18.19
N GLY A 49 5.90 1.86 -18.60
CA GLY A 49 4.89 2.54 -19.38
C GLY A 49 4.72 1.94 -20.77
N GLN A 50 3.65 2.36 -21.48
CA GLN A 50 3.32 1.83 -22.81
C GLN A 50 4.44 1.99 -23.85
N GLY A 51 5.31 2.99 -23.70
CA GLY A 51 6.47 3.23 -24.57
C GLY A 51 7.81 2.89 -23.90
N GLY A 52 7.80 2.07 -22.85
CA GLY A 52 8.94 1.89 -21.94
C GLY A 52 9.02 2.97 -20.86
N GLY A 53 10.00 2.85 -19.97
CA GLY A 53 10.28 3.83 -18.93
C GLY A 53 9.21 3.91 -17.82
N VAL A 54 9.28 4.97 -16.99
CA VAL A 54 8.43 5.12 -15.80
C VAL A 54 7.03 5.59 -16.17
N TYR A 55 6.00 5.00 -15.54
CA TYR A 55 4.65 5.57 -15.56
C TYR A 55 4.61 6.97 -14.95
N SER A 56 4.02 7.92 -15.67
CA SER A 56 3.70 9.23 -15.09
C SER A 56 2.67 9.10 -13.96
N GLU A 57 2.74 10.00 -12.96
CA GLU A 57 1.75 10.03 -11.88
C GLU A 57 0.31 10.16 -12.41
N LYS A 58 0.12 10.96 -13.46
CA LYS A 58 -1.17 11.15 -14.12
C LYS A 58 -1.68 9.86 -14.75
N SER A 59 -0.80 9.08 -15.38
CA SER A 59 -1.15 7.78 -15.97
C SER A 59 -1.65 6.82 -14.89
N VAL A 60 -0.96 6.72 -13.76
CA VAL A 60 -1.37 5.87 -12.63
C VAL A 60 -2.72 6.33 -12.06
N GLN A 61 -2.94 7.63 -11.91
CA GLN A 61 -4.24 8.17 -11.45
C GLN A 61 -5.37 7.80 -12.42
N VAL A 62 -5.15 7.90 -13.72
CA VAL A 62 -6.14 7.53 -14.75
C VAL A 62 -6.42 6.02 -14.71
N ILE A 63 -5.40 5.17 -14.57
CA ILE A 63 -5.56 3.72 -14.45
C ILE A 63 -6.47 3.39 -13.25
N VAL A 64 -6.18 3.96 -12.06
CA VAL A 64 -6.98 3.74 -10.85
C VAL A 64 -8.41 4.25 -11.01
N LYS A 65 -8.59 5.44 -11.59
CA LYS A 65 -9.93 5.99 -11.86
C LYS A 65 -10.73 5.07 -12.78
N ASN A 66 -10.14 4.61 -13.87
CA ASN A 66 -10.81 3.73 -14.83
C ASN A 66 -11.14 2.37 -14.21
N ALA A 67 -10.26 1.82 -13.37
CA ALA A 67 -10.51 0.59 -12.63
C ALA A 67 -11.71 0.75 -11.66
N ALA A 68 -11.78 1.87 -10.94
CA ALA A 68 -12.89 2.16 -10.03
C ALA A 68 -14.23 2.28 -10.78
N LEU A 69 -14.24 2.95 -11.94
CA LEU A 69 -15.44 3.06 -12.78
C LEU A 69 -15.90 1.69 -13.29
N LYS A 70 -14.97 0.84 -13.76
CA LYS A 70 -15.27 -0.52 -14.20
C LYS A 70 -15.80 -1.42 -13.08
N ALA A 71 -15.38 -1.16 -11.84
CA ALA A 71 -15.87 -1.85 -10.65
C ALA A 71 -17.22 -1.29 -10.13
N GLY A 72 -17.82 -0.30 -10.81
CA GLY A 72 -19.08 0.31 -10.38
C GLY A 72 -18.96 1.23 -9.16
N ILE A 73 -17.76 1.66 -8.79
CA ILE A 73 -17.53 2.52 -7.64
C ILE A 73 -17.81 3.97 -8.05
N THR A 74 -18.86 4.55 -7.46
CA THR A 74 -19.30 5.93 -7.74
C THR A 74 -18.48 6.98 -7.01
N LYS A 75 -17.80 6.61 -5.93
CA LYS A 75 -16.92 7.50 -5.15
C LYS A 75 -15.64 7.79 -5.94
N LYS A 76 -15.04 8.96 -5.71
CA LYS A 76 -13.73 9.31 -6.27
C LYS A 76 -12.64 8.43 -5.65
N VAL A 77 -12.03 7.56 -6.46
CA VAL A 77 -10.89 6.71 -6.05
C VAL A 77 -9.61 7.22 -6.70
N THR A 78 -8.57 7.36 -5.89
CA THR A 78 -7.22 7.75 -6.32
C THR A 78 -6.19 6.79 -5.70
N PRO A 79 -4.92 6.78 -6.16
CA PRO A 79 -3.87 6.03 -5.47
C PRO A 79 -3.74 6.38 -3.99
N HIS A 80 -4.00 7.63 -3.61
CA HIS A 80 -4.00 8.04 -2.21
C HIS A 80 -5.15 7.43 -1.43
N THR A 81 -6.35 7.35 -2.03
CA THR A 81 -7.51 6.65 -1.46
C THR A 81 -7.18 5.18 -1.16
N LEU A 82 -6.53 4.48 -2.11
CA LEU A 82 -6.11 3.08 -1.91
C LEU A 82 -5.08 2.96 -0.78
N ARG A 83 -4.11 3.88 -0.71
CA ARG A 83 -3.15 3.94 0.40
C ARG A 83 -3.85 4.14 1.75
N HIS A 84 -4.85 5.02 1.80
CA HIS A 84 -5.62 5.25 3.02
C HIS A 84 -6.38 4.00 3.44
N SER A 85 -7.10 3.36 2.53
CA SER A 85 -7.83 2.12 2.80
C SER A 85 -6.90 1.00 3.29
N PHE A 86 -5.71 0.86 2.70
CA PHE A 86 -4.71 -0.11 3.16
C PHE A 86 -4.29 0.15 4.62
N ALA A 87 -4.00 1.40 4.97
CA ALA A 87 -3.61 1.78 6.32
C ALA A 87 -4.72 1.52 7.35
N THR A 88 -5.95 1.92 7.01
CA THR A 88 -7.13 1.67 7.85
C THR A 88 -7.36 0.18 8.08
N HIS A 89 -7.28 -0.66 7.04
CA HIS A 89 -7.45 -2.11 7.21
C HIS A 89 -6.36 -2.75 8.07
N LEU A 90 -5.11 -2.30 7.96
CA LEU A 90 -4.04 -2.77 8.86
C LEU A 90 -4.36 -2.43 10.31
N LEU A 91 -4.84 -1.20 10.56
CA LEU A 91 -5.20 -0.74 11.90
C LEU A 91 -6.41 -1.49 12.47
N GLU A 92 -7.46 -1.70 11.66
CA GLU A 92 -8.67 -2.48 12.04
C GLU A 92 -8.35 -3.93 12.40
N ASN A 93 -7.31 -4.49 11.78
CA ASN A 93 -6.78 -5.82 12.06
C ASN A 93 -5.80 -5.85 13.25
N GLY A 94 -5.63 -4.74 13.96
CA GLY A 94 -4.80 -4.66 15.17
C GLY A 94 -3.31 -4.49 14.89
N THR A 95 -2.91 -4.11 13.67
CA THR A 95 -1.50 -3.79 13.38
C THR A 95 -1.11 -2.52 14.14
N ASP A 96 0.01 -2.56 14.85
CA ASP A 96 0.51 -1.41 15.59
C ASP A 96 0.83 -0.24 14.64
N ILE A 97 0.39 0.96 15.04
CA ILE A 97 0.46 2.19 14.27
C ILE A 97 1.89 2.58 13.87
N ARG A 98 2.91 2.19 14.66
CA ARG A 98 4.32 2.42 14.34
C ARG A 98 4.77 1.60 13.13
N TYR A 99 4.35 0.33 13.03
CA TYR A 99 4.62 -0.47 11.84
C TYR A 99 3.89 0.07 10.61
N ILE A 100 2.65 0.53 10.77
CA ILE A 100 1.91 1.19 9.68
C ILE A 100 2.65 2.46 9.22
N GLN A 101 3.15 3.26 10.16
CA GLN A 101 3.92 4.47 9.86
C GLN A 101 5.18 4.17 9.05
N GLU A 102 5.94 3.15 9.45
CA GLU A 102 7.15 2.71 8.75
C GLU A 102 6.83 2.21 7.33
N LEU A 103 5.82 1.37 7.18
CA LEU A 103 5.37 0.84 5.88
C LEU A 103 4.94 1.95 4.91
N LEU A 104 4.26 2.97 5.41
CA LEU A 104 3.82 4.12 4.60
C LEU A 104 4.92 5.17 4.41
N GLY A 105 6.01 5.10 5.18
CA GLY A 105 7.11 6.06 5.18
C GLY A 105 6.66 7.46 5.61
N HIS A 106 5.80 7.54 6.63
CA HIS A 106 5.34 8.81 7.20
C HIS A 106 6.38 9.36 8.19
N LYS A 107 6.82 10.61 7.99
CA LYS A 107 7.81 11.26 8.89
C LYS A 107 7.24 11.59 10.28
N SER A 108 5.93 11.71 10.42
CA SER A 108 5.24 12.01 11.67
C SER A 108 4.10 11.04 11.89
N VAL A 109 3.92 10.63 13.15
CA VAL A 109 2.80 9.79 13.62
C VAL A 109 1.46 10.49 13.34
N ASN A 110 1.41 11.83 13.38
CA ASN A 110 0.18 12.60 13.14
C ASN A 110 -0.42 12.33 11.75
N THR A 111 0.39 12.02 10.73
CA THR A 111 -0.10 11.67 9.38
C THR A 111 -0.68 10.24 9.33
N THR A 112 -0.41 9.43 10.34
CA THR A 112 -0.96 8.07 10.52
C THR A 112 -2.13 8.09 11.52
N GLU A 113 -2.15 9.02 12.48
CA GLU A 113 -3.25 9.18 13.44
C GLU A 113 -4.56 9.57 12.77
N ILE A 114 -4.54 10.21 11.59
CA ILE A 114 -5.75 10.45 10.79
C ILE A 114 -6.54 9.14 10.54
N TYR A 115 -5.89 7.98 10.53
CA TYR A 115 -6.54 6.67 10.36
C TYR A 115 -7.24 6.20 11.64
N THR A 116 -6.76 6.60 12.81
CA THR A 116 -7.33 6.18 14.11
C THR A 116 -8.71 6.76 14.35
N HIS A 117 -9.00 7.96 13.80
CA HIS A 117 -10.32 8.57 13.85
C HIS A 117 -11.37 7.85 13.00
N VAL A 118 -10.94 7.10 11.98
CA VAL A 118 -11.85 6.32 11.12
C VAL A 118 -12.20 4.98 11.75
N THR A 119 -11.34 4.46 12.63
CA THR A 119 -11.46 3.13 13.24
C THR A 119 -12.01 3.16 14.66
N ASP A 120 -12.99 4.00 15.00
CA ASP A 120 -13.66 3.96 16.33
C ASP A 120 -14.23 2.56 16.67
N ILE A 121 -14.36 1.67 15.67
CA ILE A 121 -14.69 0.24 15.79
C ILE A 121 -13.58 -0.57 16.51
N ALA A 122 -12.31 -0.14 16.49
CA ALA A 122 -11.24 -0.83 17.20
C ALA A 122 -11.30 -0.58 18.72
N LYS A 123 -11.83 0.57 19.16
CA LYS A 123 -12.00 0.88 20.59
C LYS A 123 -13.00 -0.07 21.27
N SER A 124 -14.04 -0.52 20.55
CA SER A 124 -15.01 -1.47 21.09
C SER A 124 -14.46 -2.90 21.25
N LYS A 125 -13.29 -3.21 20.65
CA LYS A 125 -12.59 -4.48 20.83
C LYS A 125 -11.60 -4.47 22.01
N ILE A 126 -11.37 -3.31 22.63
CA ILE A 126 -10.52 -3.21 23.82
C ILE A 126 -11.34 -3.74 25.00
N LYS A 127 -10.98 -4.91 25.51
CA LYS A 127 -11.59 -5.49 26.71
C LYS A 127 -11.27 -4.61 27.91
N SER A 128 -12.27 -4.34 28.75
CA SER A 128 -12.04 -3.63 30.00
C SER A 128 -11.13 -4.48 30.89
N PRO A 129 -10.14 -3.89 31.59
CA PRO A 129 -9.41 -4.60 32.63
C PRO A 129 -10.33 -5.19 33.71
N LEU A 130 -11.52 -4.60 33.91
CA LEU A 130 -12.55 -5.13 34.81
C LEU A 130 -13.22 -6.41 34.28
N ASP A 131 -13.21 -6.65 32.98
CA ASP A 131 -13.75 -7.88 32.37
C ASP A 131 -12.78 -9.08 32.53
N LEU A 132 -11.61 -8.84 33.13
CA LEU A 132 -10.55 -9.82 33.38
C LEU A 132 -10.35 -10.12 34.89
N LEU A 133 -11.18 -9.52 35.76
CA LEU A 133 -11.26 -9.82 37.20
C LEU A 133 -12.23 -10.99 37.43
#